data_AF-A0A416YL21-F1
#
_entry.id   AF-A0A416YL21-F1
#
_cell.length_a   1.000
_cell.length_b   1.000
_cell.length_c   1.000
_cell.angle_alpha   90.00
_cell.angle_beta   90.00
_cell.angle_gamma   90.00
#
_symmetry.space_group_name_H-M   'P 1'
#
loop_
_entity.id
_entity.type
_entity.pdbx_description
1 polymer ?
#
loop_
_entity_poly.entity_id
_entity_poly.type
_entity_poly.pdbx_seq_one_letter_code
_entity_poly.pdbx_strand_id
1 'polypeptide(L)'
;MRTLEELNLVDDFLVNSLTSHKIYGEQSARYILECILHRQIGKLTVVPQRFFCGENTETHGIRLDVYLDEENGEIFDIEPDQNDGKNEMAALPRRVRFYHAKIDAGNLPSGETYGSLRNVVVIFITTYDPFGLNRMVYTVKNCCVEVPELKYEDGAQTIFLYTRGSEGNPPDELKQLLHYMEHSSVENASTENLKKLHRMVTAVKRDGEVGLAYMKSFEREERIRKQGEEEGRKEGLEEGEIVGKTKEVIKLGRRFGKSEKEIILLLQEELHIDKDKATDFLEKYDK
;
A
#
# COMPACT_ATOMS: atom_id res chain seq x y z
N MET A 1 8.28 -18.77 -4.45
CA MET A 1 7.48 -18.62 -3.20
C MET A 1 8.47 -18.40 -2.07
N ARG A 2 8.28 -17.35 -1.27
CA ARG A 2 9.14 -17.05 -0.12
C ARG A 2 8.62 -17.80 1.12
N THR A 3 9.52 -18.48 1.80
CA THR A 3 9.32 -19.03 3.15
C THR A 3 9.27 -17.89 4.17
N LEU A 4 8.75 -18.17 5.38
CA LEU A 4 8.75 -17.19 6.48
C LEU A 4 10.16 -16.69 6.81
N GLU A 5 11.17 -17.56 6.67
CA GLU A 5 12.57 -17.22 6.88
C GLU A 5 13.12 -16.23 5.84
N GLU A 6 12.57 -16.26 4.62
CA GLU A 6 12.96 -15.36 3.53
C GLU A 6 12.28 -13.99 3.61
N LEU A 7 11.27 -13.79 4.47
CA LEU A 7 10.61 -12.48 4.64
C LEU A 7 11.53 -11.44 5.30
N ASN A 8 11.29 -10.17 5.03
CA ASN A 8 11.96 -9.00 5.62
C ASN A 8 10.92 -8.02 6.19
N LEU A 9 11.35 -6.93 6.83
CA LEU A 9 10.44 -6.00 7.52
C LEU A 9 9.72 -5.02 6.59
N VAL A 10 9.94 -5.08 5.27
CA VAL A 10 9.06 -4.42 4.29
C VAL A 10 7.90 -5.31 3.85
N ASP A 11 7.91 -6.60 4.23
CA ASP A 11 6.79 -7.51 4.00
C ASP A 11 5.74 -7.33 5.10
N ASP A 12 4.51 -6.97 4.70
CA ASP A 12 3.38 -6.67 5.60
C ASP A 12 3.19 -7.76 6.66
N PHE A 13 3.27 -9.02 6.26
CA PHE A 13 3.09 -10.15 7.17
C PHE A 13 4.11 -10.14 8.31
N LEU A 14 5.40 -9.92 8.02
CA LEU A 14 6.45 -10.02 9.02
C LEU A 14 6.43 -8.81 9.95
N VAL A 15 6.25 -7.58 9.43
CA VAL A 15 6.16 -6.41 10.30
C VAL A 15 4.93 -6.48 11.21
N ASN A 16 3.79 -6.95 10.68
CA ASN A 16 2.57 -7.13 11.47
C ASN A 16 2.79 -8.17 12.56
N SER A 17 3.38 -9.32 12.22
CA SER A 17 3.70 -10.38 13.17
C SER A 17 4.68 -9.92 14.25
N LEU A 18 5.69 -9.13 13.88
CA LEU A 18 6.66 -8.58 14.82
C LEU A 18 6.00 -7.60 15.80
N THR A 19 5.28 -6.61 15.26
CA THR A 19 4.69 -5.51 16.02
C THR A 19 3.51 -5.96 16.88
N SER A 20 2.84 -7.06 16.53
CA SER A 20 1.79 -7.65 17.38
C SER A 20 2.20 -8.83 18.24
N HIS A 21 3.49 -9.20 18.21
CA HIS A 21 4.01 -10.19 19.12
C HIS A 21 3.93 -9.70 20.57
N LYS A 22 3.32 -10.48 21.46
CA LYS A 22 3.05 -10.09 22.87
C LYS A 22 4.29 -9.65 23.66
N ILE A 23 5.46 -10.18 23.31
CA ILE A 23 6.72 -9.91 24.02
C ILE A 23 7.55 -8.83 23.32
N TYR A 24 7.51 -8.79 21.98
CA TYR A 24 8.47 -8.01 21.18
C TYR A 24 7.83 -6.81 20.48
N GLY A 25 6.50 -6.77 20.40
CA GLY A 25 5.76 -5.80 19.60
C GLY A 25 6.03 -4.36 20.00
N GLU A 26 5.77 -4.03 21.27
CA GLU A 26 6.00 -2.67 21.78
C GLU A 26 7.48 -2.27 21.68
N GLN A 27 8.40 -3.17 22.03
CA GLN A 27 9.83 -2.87 22.04
C GLN A 27 10.39 -2.63 20.64
N SER A 28 10.00 -3.46 19.67
CA SER A 28 10.42 -3.31 18.27
C SER A 28 9.83 -2.06 17.63
N ALA A 29 8.52 -1.81 17.81
CA ALA A 29 7.85 -0.61 17.31
C ALA A 29 8.46 0.67 17.90
N ARG A 30 8.75 0.69 19.20
CA ARG A 30 9.43 1.80 19.86
C ARG A 30 10.77 2.10 19.21
N TYR A 31 11.62 1.08 19.06
CA TYR A 31 12.95 1.25 18.48
C TYR A 31 12.88 1.80 17.04
N ILE A 32 11.96 1.29 16.23
CA ILE A 32 11.73 1.77 14.86
C ILE A 32 11.32 3.25 14.87
N LEU A 33 10.34 3.63 15.68
CA LEU A 33 9.88 5.01 15.78
C LEU A 33 10.97 5.97 16.30
N GLU A 34 11.76 5.56 17.29
CA GLU A 34 12.88 6.37 17.82
C GLU A 34 13.94 6.64 16.75
N CYS A 35 14.25 5.66 15.91
CA CYS A 35 15.18 5.82 14.79
C CYS A 35 14.63 6.78 13.72
N ILE A 36 13.32 6.77 13.48
CA ILE A 36 12.66 7.58 12.45
C ILE A 36 12.46 9.03 12.91
N LEU A 37 12.02 9.22 14.15
CA LEU A 37 11.60 10.50 14.69
C LEU A 37 12.70 11.23 15.47
N HIS A 38 13.81 10.56 15.76
CA HIS A 38 14.96 11.09 16.50
C HIS A 38 14.59 11.70 17.86
N ARG A 39 13.59 11.10 18.52
CA ARG A 39 13.18 11.41 19.88
C ARG A 39 12.87 10.13 20.65
N GLN A 40 12.90 10.22 21.96
CA GLN A 40 12.41 9.13 22.82
C GLN A 40 10.90 8.96 22.61
N ILE A 41 10.47 7.70 22.55
CA ILE A 41 9.06 7.34 22.44
C ILE A 41 8.60 6.72 23.76
N GLY A 42 7.49 7.21 24.28
CA GLY A 42 6.92 6.79 25.55
C GLY A 42 6.38 5.36 25.54
N LYS A 43 5.38 5.12 26.39
CA LYS A 43 4.64 3.86 26.38
C LYS A 43 3.78 3.79 25.13
N LEU A 44 3.86 2.66 24.42
CA LEU A 44 3.13 2.46 23.17
C LEU A 44 2.08 1.37 23.34
N THR A 45 0.86 1.65 22.91
CA THR A 45 -0.13 0.62 22.63
C THR A 45 -0.08 0.29 21.14
N VAL A 46 0.31 -0.94 20.81
CA VAL A 46 0.38 -1.41 19.43
C VAL A 46 -0.91 -2.13 19.06
N VAL A 47 -1.59 -1.64 18.03
CA VAL A 47 -2.78 -2.27 17.45
C VAL A 47 -2.45 -2.68 16.01
N PRO A 48 -2.10 -3.96 15.77
CA PRO A 48 -1.91 -4.45 14.41
C PRO A 48 -3.21 -4.39 13.63
N GLN A 49 -3.13 -4.13 12.33
CA GLN A 49 -4.24 -4.21 11.39
C GLN A 49 -5.51 -3.51 11.90
N ARG A 50 -5.42 -2.20 12.15
CA ARG A 50 -6.55 -1.43 12.67
C ARG A 50 -7.49 -1.02 11.56
N PHE A 51 -8.75 -1.44 11.68
CA PHE A 51 -9.82 -1.10 10.74
C PHE A 51 -10.57 0.16 11.19
N PHE A 52 -10.72 1.11 10.27
CA PHE A 52 -11.68 2.21 10.40
C PHE A 52 -12.71 2.08 9.28
N CYS A 53 -13.94 1.73 9.64
CA CYS A 53 -14.99 1.48 8.66
C CYS A 53 -15.43 2.76 7.91
N GLY A 54 -16.13 2.56 6.81
CA GLY A 54 -17.01 3.58 6.24
C GLY A 54 -18.09 3.97 7.25
N GLU A 55 -18.65 5.16 7.09
CA GLU A 55 -19.83 5.61 7.85
C GLU A 55 -21.05 4.73 7.54
N ASN A 56 -21.11 4.20 6.31
CA ASN A 56 -22.12 3.28 5.82
C ASN A 56 -21.53 2.36 4.73
N THR A 57 -22.37 1.49 4.15
CA THR A 57 -21.99 0.51 3.11
C THR A 57 -21.56 1.13 1.77
N GLU A 58 -21.80 2.43 1.55
CA GLU A 58 -21.45 3.15 0.32
C GLU A 58 -20.11 3.89 0.45
N THR A 59 -19.58 4.01 1.68
CA THR A 59 -18.37 4.80 1.96
C THR A 59 -17.16 3.92 2.23
N HIS A 60 -16.00 4.38 1.78
CA HIS A 60 -14.75 3.65 1.95
C HIS A 60 -14.25 3.71 3.41
N GLY A 61 -13.71 2.59 3.90
CA GLY A 61 -12.92 2.51 5.14
C GLY A 61 -11.41 2.47 4.88
N ILE A 62 -10.62 2.30 5.92
CA ILE A 62 -9.18 2.01 5.81
C ILE A 62 -8.81 0.83 6.70
N ARG A 63 -7.72 0.16 6.36
CA ARG A 63 -7.04 -0.81 7.21
C ARG A 63 -5.61 -0.34 7.33
N LEU A 64 -5.25 0.10 8.52
CA LEU A 64 -3.89 0.51 8.85
C LEU A 64 -3.08 -0.72 9.24
N ASP A 65 -1.86 -0.85 8.73
CA ASP A 65 -1.00 -1.99 9.00
C ASP A 65 -0.53 -1.99 10.46
N VAL A 66 0.11 -0.90 10.91
CA VAL A 66 0.62 -0.80 12.29
C VAL A 66 0.19 0.50 12.94
N TYR A 67 -0.97 0.48 13.59
CA TYR A 67 -1.46 1.60 14.40
C TYR A 67 -0.81 1.61 15.78
N LEU A 68 -0.24 2.75 16.16
CA LEU A 68 0.51 2.93 17.40
C LEU A 68 -0.03 4.15 18.15
N ASP A 69 -0.35 3.96 19.42
CA ASP A 69 -0.84 5.01 20.31
C ASP A 69 0.18 5.26 21.42
N GLU A 70 0.87 6.41 21.38
CA GLU A 70 1.77 6.84 22.45
C GLU A 70 0.97 7.52 23.57
N GLU A 71 1.16 7.03 24.80
CA GLU A 71 0.50 7.58 25.97
C GLU A 71 0.85 9.06 26.18
N ASN A 72 -0.16 9.93 26.17
CA ASN A 72 -0.03 11.41 26.22
C ASN A 72 0.84 12.01 25.09
N GLY A 73 1.00 11.28 23.99
CA GLY A 73 1.81 11.68 22.85
C GLY A 73 1.02 11.65 21.54
N GLU A 74 1.72 11.21 20.49
CA GLU A 74 1.22 11.23 19.12
C GLU A 74 0.62 9.88 18.74
N ILE A 75 -0.21 9.88 17.69
CA ILE A 75 -0.67 8.66 17.04
C ILE A 75 0.23 8.41 15.84
N PHE A 76 0.70 7.18 15.67
CA PHE A 76 1.46 6.78 14.51
C PHE A 76 0.76 5.68 13.72
N ASP A 77 1.08 5.68 12.45
CA ASP A 77 0.75 4.61 11.52
C ASP A 77 2.01 4.27 10.74
N ILE A 78 2.39 2.99 10.68
CA ILE A 78 3.54 2.52 9.88
C ILE A 78 3.01 1.59 8.79
N GLU A 79 3.24 1.99 7.54
CA GLU A 79 2.73 1.35 6.33
C GLU A 79 3.92 0.95 5.43
N PRO A 80 4.41 -0.30 5.53
CA PRO A 80 5.25 -0.83 4.46
C PRO A 80 4.47 -0.80 3.15
N ASP A 81 5.07 -0.28 2.09
CA ASP A 81 4.37 -0.12 0.83
C ASP A 81 5.29 -0.48 -0.34
N GLN A 82 4.92 -1.57 -1.00
CA GLN A 82 5.64 -2.11 -2.17
C GLN A 82 4.87 -1.87 -3.47
N ASN A 83 3.80 -1.06 -3.44
CA ASN A 83 2.95 -0.77 -4.60
C ASN A 83 3.61 0.26 -5.55
N ASP A 84 4.57 -0.19 -6.35
CA ASP A 84 5.35 0.63 -7.30
C ASP A 84 4.65 0.90 -8.65
N GLY A 85 3.37 0.52 -8.75
CA GLY A 85 2.56 0.77 -9.93
C GLY A 85 2.29 2.27 -10.13
N LYS A 86 2.29 2.71 -11.41
CA LYS A 86 2.15 4.13 -11.75
C LYS A 86 0.87 4.76 -11.21
N ASN A 87 -0.23 4.01 -11.21
CA ASN A 87 -1.53 4.52 -10.77
C ASN A 87 -1.57 4.65 -9.23
N GLU A 88 -0.98 3.67 -8.55
CA GLU A 88 -0.87 3.59 -7.10
C GLU A 88 0.01 4.73 -6.57
N MET A 89 1.17 4.95 -7.19
CA MET A 89 2.06 6.08 -6.89
C MET A 89 1.36 7.43 -7.11
N ALA A 90 0.62 7.59 -8.22
CA ALA A 90 -0.11 8.83 -8.50
C ALA A 90 -1.26 9.08 -7.49
N ALA A 91 -1.87 8.02 -6.96
CA ALA A 91 -2.92 8.08 -5.95
C ALA A 91 -2.40 8.23 -4.52
N LEU A 92 -1.12 7.93 -4.27
CA LEU A 92 -0.51 7.86 -2.93
C LEU A 92 -0.79 9.11 -2.07
N PRO A 93 -0.57 10.36 -2.54
CA PRO A 93 -0.88 11.54 -1.72
C PRO A 93 -2.35 11.64 -1.30
N ARG A 94 -3.27 11.18 -2.17
CA ARG A 94 -4.72 11.16 -1.86
C ARG A 94 -5.06 10.06 -0.86
N ARG A 95 -4.41 8.89 -0.96
CA ARG A 95 -4.54 7.78 -0.01
C ARG A 95 -4.10 8.22 1.39
N VAL A 96 -2.91 8.82 1.50
CA VAL A 96 -2.38 9.32 2.77
C VAL A 96 -3.29 10.37 3.40
N ARG A 97 -3.80 11.33 2.61
CA ARG A 97 -4.77 12.32 3.13
C ARG A 97 -6.03 11.66 3.69
N PHE A 98 -6.50 10.59 3.06
CA PHE A 98 -7.65 9.83 3.55
C PHE A 98 -7.34 9.07 4.84
N TYR A 99 -6.11 8.60 5.02
CA TYR A 99 -5.68 7.94 6.26
C TYR A 99 -5.73 8.90 7.45
N HIS A 100 -5.13 10.09 7.32
CA HIS A 100 -5.22 11.14 8.34
C HIS A 100 -6.67 11.44 8.73
N ALA A 101 -7.55 11.67 7.75
CA ALA A 101 -8.95 11.98 8.01
C ALA A 101 -9.68 10.87 8.81
N LYS A 102 -9.39 9.60 8.53
CA LYS A 102 -10.00 8.46 9.23
C LYS A 102 -9.41 8.24 10.61
N ILE A 103 -8.11 8.47 10.79
CA ILE A 103 -7.46 8.43 12.09
C ILE A 103 -8.04 9.53 12.98
N ASP A 104 -8.13 10.76 12.48
CA ASP A 104 -8.69 11.90 13.21
C ASP A 104 -10.15 11.67 13.60
N ALA A 105 -10.98 11.24 12.64
CA ALA A 105 -12.39 10.93 12.90
C ALA A 105 -12.57 9.82 13.95
N GLY A 106 -11.66 8.85 13.98
CA GLY A 106 -11.65 7.78 14.97
C GLY A 106 -11.10 8.17 16.35
N ASN A 107 -10.46 9.33 16.46
CA ASN A 107 -9.74 9.77 17.67
C ASN A 107 -10.24 11.12 18.24
N LEU A 108 -11.30 11.70 17.68
CA LEU A 108 -11.98 12.86 18.25
C LEU A 108 -13.40 12.48 18.74
N PRO A 109 -13.57 12.15 20.03
CA PRO A 109 -14.88 11.80 20.59
C PRO A 109 -15.91 12.92 20.47
N SER A 110 -17.18 12.54 20.37
CA SER A 110 -18.29 13.50 20.40
C SER A 110 -18.29 14.31 21.70
N GLY A 111 -18.33 15.64 21.59
CA GLY A 111 -18.33 16.56 22.72
C GLY A 111 -16.94 17.13 23.05
N GLU A 112 -15.87 16.60 22.48
CA GLU A 112 -14.53 17.18 22.56
C GLU A 112 -14.36 18.33 21.55
N THR A 113 -13.34 19.17 21.76
CA THR A 113 -13.03 20.30 20.86
C THR A 113 -11.88 19.97 19.93
N TYR A 114 -11.77 20.63 18.79
CA TYR A 114 -10.65 20.41 17.86
C TYR A 114 -9.26 20.65 18.48
N GLY A 115 -9.17 21.43 19.57
CA GLY A 115 -7.91 21.64 20.29
C GLY A 115 -7.39 20.41 21.04
N SER A 116 -8.21 19.38 21.22
CA SER A 116 -7.79 18.09 21.81
C SER A 116 -7.38 17.06 20.76
N LEU A 117 -7.44 17.40 19.46
CA LEU A 117 -6.99 16.51 18.40
C LEU A 117 -5.48 16.28 18.57
N ARG A 118 -5.07 15.02 18.68
CA ARG A 118 -3.67 14.64 18.83
C ARG A 118 -2.96 14.75 17.49
N ASN A 119 -1.65 14.99 17.52
CA ASN A 119 -0.84 14.90 16.32
C ASN A 119 -0.90 13.48 15.76
N VAL A 120 -0.95 13.38 14.44
CA VAL A 120 -0.94 12.12 13.68
C VAL A 120 0.26 12.12 12.75
N VAL A 121 1.07 11.05 12.83
CA VAL A 121 2.22 10.85 11.96
C VAL A 121 2.05 9.55 11.18
N VAL A 122 1.79 9.66 9.89
CA VAL A 122 1.68 8.51 8.98
C VAL A 122 3.05 8.27 8.31
N ILE A 123 3.59 7.07 8.44
CA ILE A 123 4.95 6.72 8.01
C ILE A 123 4.90 5.61 6.98
N PHE A 124 5.17 5.94 5.73
CA PHE A 124 5.31 4.97 4.65
C PHE A 124 6.76 4.50 4.54
N ILE A 125 6.98 3.19 4.47
CA ILE A 125 8.30 2.60 4.22
C ILE A 125 8.27 1.93 2.85
N THR A 126 8.92 2.54 1.86
CA THR A 126 8.80 2.16 0.45
C THR A 126 10.08 1.55 -0.10
N THR A 127 9.94 0.53 -0.94
CA THR A 127 11.04 -0.05 -1.74
C THR A 127 11.19 0.60 -3.12
N TYR A 128 10.32 1.56 -3.42
CA TYR A 128 10.29 2.41 -4.62
C TYR A 128 10.38 3.88 -4.22
N ASP A 129 10.81 4.74 -5.14
CA ASP A 129 10.86 6.19 -4.90
C ASP A 129 9.50 6.83 -5.22
N PRO A 130 8.73 7.27 -4.20
CA PRO A 130 7.38 7.78 -4.42
C PRO A 130 7.34 9.10 -5.22
N PHE A 131 8.44 9.85 -5.26
CA PHE A 131 8.48 11.20 -5.86
C PHE A 131 9.58 11.43 -6.89
N GLY A 132 10.45 10.44 -7.12
CA GLY A 132 11.48 10.48 -8.17
C GLY A 132 12.65 11.43 -7.89
N LEU A 133 12.87 11.82 -6.62
CA LEU A 133 13.96 12.71 -6.20
C LEU A 133 15.10 11.96 -5.50
N ASN A 134 15.02 10.64 -5.42
CA ASN A 134 16.00 9.73 -4.83
C ASN A 134 16.36 10.07 -3.37
N ARG A 135 15.47 10.76 -2.65
CA ARG A 135 15.67 11.07 -1.22
C ARG A 135 15.28 9.88 -0.37
N MET A 136 16.08 9.59 0.64
CA MET A 136 15.72 8.56 1.62
C MET A 136 14.54 9.00 2.50
N VAL A 137 14.43 10.30 2.78
CA VAL A 137 13.38 10.86 3.64
C VAL A 137 12.65 11.99 2.92
N TYR A 138 11.32 11.86 2.84
CA TYR A 138 10.40 12.93 2.49
C TYR A 138 9.48 13.19 3.66
N THR A 139 9.49 14.40 4.20
CA THR A 139 8.53 14.83 5.23
C THR A 139 7.56 15.82 4.61
N VAL A 140 6.27 15.51 4.68
CA VAL A 140 5.18 16.31 4.11
C VAL A 140 4.33 16.85 5.26
N LYS A 141 4.10 18.17 5.23
CA LYS A 141 3.23 18.92 6.14
C LYS A 141 2.49 19.98 5.34
N ASN A 142 1.35 20.44 5.85
CA ASN A 142 0.70 21.62 5.32
C ASN A 142 1.51 22.89 5.63
N CYS A 143 1.46 23.87 4.73
CA CYS A 143 2.10 25.17 4.91
C CYS A 143 1.24 26.28 4.32
N CYS A 144 1.46 27.52 4.77
CA CYS A 144 0.85 28.69 4.16
C CYS A 144 1.60 29.04 2.87
N VAL A 145 0.88 29.16 1.76
CA VAL A 145 1.47 29.43 0.45
C VAL A 145 1.90 30.90 0.33
N GLU A 146 1.11 31.81 0.88
CA GLU A 146 1.36 33.25 0.82
C GLU A 146 2.48 33.70 1.77
N VAL A 147 2.65 32.99 2.89
CA VAL A 147 3.66 33.26 3.92
C VAL A 147 4.34 31.95 4.33
N PRO A 148 5.31 31.46 3.55
CA PRO A 148 5.96 30.16 3.80
C PRO A 148 6.68 30.04 5.14
N GLU A 149 7.06 31.17 5.76
CA GLU A 149 7.70 31.22 7.07
C GLU A 149 6.71 31.07 8.23
N LEU A 150 5.39 31.20 7.97
CA LEU A 150 4.36 30.96 8.97
C LEU A 150 4.34 29.49 9.34
N LYS A 151 4.63 29.21 10.62
CA LYS A 151 4.49 27.87 11.18
C LYS A 151 3.01 27.49 11.25
N TYR A 152 2.59 26.62 10.35
CA TYR A 152 1.25 26.03 10.32
C TYR A 152 1.32 24.63 10.95
N GLU A 153 1.04 24.55 12.25
CA GLU A 153 1.11 23.33 13.04
C GLU A 153 -0.30 22.76 13.23
N ASP A 154 -0.81 22.06 12.22
CA ASP A 154 -2.12 21.39 12.25
C ASP A 154 -2.08 19.98 12.85
N GLY A 155 -0.90 19.53 13.28
CA GLY A 155 -0.70 18.21 13.88
C GLY A 155 -0.61 17.06 12.88
N ALA A 156 -0.76 17.29 11.57
CA ALA A 156 -0.69 16.26 10.55
C ALA A 156 0.70 16.20 9.90
N GLN A 157 1.37 15.05 10.00
CA GLN A 157 2.67 14.81 9.37
C GLN A 157 2.66 13.50 8.60
N THR A 158 3.25 13.51 7.42
CA THR A 158 3.56 12.26 6.69
C THR A 158 5.05 12.16 6.45
N ILE A 159 5.61 10.96 6.69
CA ILE A 159 7.00 10.64 6.38
C ILE A 159 7.00 9.51 5.35
N PHE A 160 7.66 9.69 4.22
CA PHE A 160 8.00 8.61 3.31
C PHE A 160 9.48 8.28 3.46
N LEU A 161 9.77 7.01 3.73
CA LEU A 161 11.09 6.45 3.93
C LEU A 161 11.39 5.50 2.76
N TYR A 162 12.12 6.02 1.77
CA TYR A 162 12.55 5.22 0.63
C TYR A 162 13.83 4.46 0.98
N THR A 163 13.73 3.13 1.13
CA THR A 163 14.80 2.29 1.66
C THR A 163 16.08 2.29 0.82
N ARG A 164 15.96 2.60 -0.48
CA ARG A 164 17.08 2.65 -1.43
C ARG A 164 17.52 4.08 -1.77
N GLY A 165 16.92 5.09 -1.15
CA GLY A 165 17.25 6.49 -1.42
C GLY A 165 18.67 6.84 -0.95
N SER A 166 19.36 7.69 -1.69
CA SER A 166 20.72 8.14 -1.37
C SER A 166 20.83 9.63 -1.04
N GLU A 167 19.81 10.43 -1.37
CA GLU A 167 19.80 11.87 -1.14
C GLU A 167 19.23 12.26 0.24
N GLY A 168 19.60 13.45 0.72
CA GLY A 168 19.02 14.07 1.92
C GLY A 168 19.81 13.92 3.21
N ASN A 169 20.93 13.19 3.21
CA ASN A 169 21.86 13.02 4.35
C ASN A 169 21.18 12.72 5.71
N PRO A 170 20.31 11.69 5.81
CA PRO A 170 19.72 11.33 7.09
C PRO A 170 20.76 10.77 8.08
N PRO A 171 20.44 10.67 9.38
CA PRO A 171 21.31 10.06 10.37
C PRO A 171 21.66 8.62 10.03
N ASP A 172 22.88 8.20 10.37
CA ASP A 172 23.38 6.86 10.00
C ASP A 172 22.57 5.73 10.63
N GLU A 173 22.01 5.94 11.82
CA GLU A 173 21.10 4.97 12.46
C GLU A 173 19.85 4.70 11.60
N LEU A 174 19.26 5.75 11.00
CA LEU A 174 18.11 5.60 10.12
C LEU A 174 18.50 4.89 8.81
N LYS A 175 19.65 5.23 8.21
CA LYS A 175 20.16 4.53 7.02
C LYS A 175 20.33 3.03 7.28
N GLN A 176 20.93 2.69 8.41
CA GLN A 176 21.18 1.30 8.80
C GLN A 176 19.87 0.57 9.10
N LEU A 177 18.91 1.22 9.76
CA LEU A 177 17.57 0.65 9.97
C LEU A 177 16.87 0.37 8.64
N LEU A 178 16.77 1.33 7.72
CA LEU A 178 16.07 1.15 6.46
C LEU A 178 16.73 0.07 5.58
N HIS A 179 18.06 0.05 5.53
CA HIS A 179 18.80 -1.03 4.86
C HIS A 179 18.48 -2.41 5.47
N TYR A 180 18.44 -2.49 6.80
CA TYR A 180 18.08 -3.71 7.52
C TYR A 180 16.61 -4.12 7.31
N MET A 181 15.68 -3.16 7.22
CA MET A 181 14.26 -3.47 7.02
C MET A 181 14.02 -4.15 5.67
N GLU A 182 14.71 -3.73 4.62
CA GLU A 182 14.66 -4.39 3.31
C GLU A 182 15.52 -5.68 3.26
N HIS A 183 16.58 -5.76 4.06
CA HIS A 183 17.52 -6.89 4.06
C HIS A 183 17.72 -7.47 5.48
N SER A 184 16.65 -8.03 6.06
CA SER A 184 16.61 -8.43 7.48
C SER A 184 17.44 -9.68 7.82
N SER A 185 18.77 -9.55 7.75
CA SER A 185 19.75 -10.60 8.03
C SER A 185 20.70 -10.20 9.17
N VAL A 186 21.43 -11.18 9.72
CA VAL A 186 22.37 -10.93 10.83
C VAL A 186 23.55 -10.06 10.38
N GLU A 187 23.97 -10.18 9.12
CA GLU A 187 25.07 -9.42 8.53
C GLU A 187 24.72 -7.93 8.41
N ASN A 188 23.44 -7.62 8.17
CA ASN A 188 22.94 -6.26 8.07
C ASN A 188 22.58 -5.65 9.44
N ALA A 189 22.60 -6.45 10.52
CA ALA A 189 22.42 -5.98 11.90
C ALA A 189 23.74 -5.44 12.47
N SER A 190 24.20 -4.30 11.95
CA SER A 190 25.54 -3.77 12.19
C SER A 190 25.75 -3.16 13.58
N THR A 191 24.69 -2.67 14.23
CA THR A 191 24.73 -2.04 15.56
C THR A 191 24.17 -2.95 16.65
N GLU A 192 24.47 -2.68 17.92
CA GLU A 192 23.90 -3.47 19.02
C GLU A 192 22.36 -3.34 19.08
N ASN A 193 21.82 -2.18 18.74
CA ASN A 193 20.37 -1.98 18.68
C ASN A 193 19.74 -2.78 17.52
N LEU A 194 20.35 -2.79 16.33
CA LEU A 194 19.89 -3.64 15.23
C LEU A 194 20.04 -5.13 15.54
N LYS A 195 21.07 -5.54 16.29
CA LYS A 195 21.19 -6.93 16.76
C LYS A 195 20.07 -7.30 17.73
N LYS A 196 19.64 -6.38 18.59
CA LYS A 196 18.46 -6.58 19.44
C LYS A 196 17.21 -6.75 18.59
N LEU A 197 16.96 -5.85 17.63
CA LEU A 197 15.84 -5.97 16.70
C LEU A 197 15.89 -7.29 15.94
N HIS A 198 17.04 -7.69 15.43
CA HIS A 198 17.22 -8.95 14.72
C HIS A 198 16.92 -10.17 15.57
N ARG A 199 17.34 -10.18 16.84
CA ARG A 199 16.95 -11.26 17.77
C ARG A 199 15.43 -11.37 17.90
N MET A 200 14.70 -10.26 17.93
CA MET A 200 13.23 -10.25 17.97
C MET A 200 12.64 -10.78 16.66
N VAL A 201 13.14 -10.32 15.51
CA VAL A 201 12.72 -10.79 14.18
C VAL A 201 12.92 -12.30 14.04
N THR A 202 14.10 -12.81 14.41
CA THR A 202 14.39 -14.24 14.39
C THR A 202 13.50 -15.03 15.34
N ALA A 203 13.21 -14.49 16.53
CA ALA A 203 12.30 -15.15 17.47
C ALA A 203 10.88 -15.26 16.92
N VAL A 204 10.37 -14.19 16.28
CA VAL A 204 9.05 -14.18 15.63
C VAL A 204 8.99 -15.14 14.44
N LYS A 205 10.02 -15.19 13.59
CA LYS A 205 10.10 -16.16 12.48
C LYS A 205 10.09 -17.62 12.94
N ARG A 206 10.64 -17.89 14.13
CA ARG A 206 10.70 -19.23 14.74
C ARG A 206 9.49 -19.56 15.62
N ASP A 207 8.59 -18.61 15.83
CA ASP A 207 7.37 -18.85 16.59
C ASP A 207 6.43 -19.76 15.79
N GLY A 208 6.04 -20.89 16.38
CA GLY A 208 5.16 -21.85 15.74
C GLY A 208 3.77 -21.30 15.44
N GLU A 209 3.23 -20.41 16.27
CA GLU A 209 1.93 -19.76 16.02
C GLU A 209 2.01 -18.82 14.82
N VAL A 210 3.11 -18.07 14.70
CA VAL A 210 3.37 -17.19 13.55
C VAL A 210 3.58 -18.02 12.28
N GLY A 211 4.32 -19.13 12.36
CA GLY A 211 4.48 -20.06 11.25
C GLY A 211 3.15 -20.64 10.74
N LEU A 212 2.26 -21.05 11.66
CA LEU A 212 0.91 -21.51 11.31
C LEU A 212 0.05 -20.38 10.71
N ALA A 213 0.15 -19.17 11.22
CA ALA A 213 -0.54 -18.01 10.66
C ALA A 213 -0.04 -17.69 9.24
N TYR A 214 1.27 -17.79 9.01
CA TYR A 214 1.87 -17.56 7.70
C TYR A 214 1.36 -18.57 6.67
N MET A 215 1.37 -19.87 7.02
CA MET A 215 0.84 -20.91 6.15
C MET A 215 -0.62 -20.65 5.75
N LYS A 216 -1.47 -20.25 6.70
CA LYS A 216 -2.88 -19.91 6.43
C LYS A 216 -3.03 -18.68 5.54
N SER A 217 -2.22 -17.64 5.78
CA SER A 217 -2.23 -16.44 4.93
C SER A 217 -1.83 -16.77 3.50
N PHE A 218 -0.80 -17.59 3.33
CA PHE A 218 -0.33 -18.05 2.04
C PHE A 218 -1.35 -18.92 1.30
N GLU A 219 -1.97 -19.90 1.97
CA GLU A 219 -3.04 -20.72 1.37
C GLU A 219 -4.22 -19.88 0.89
N ARG A 220 -4.54 -18.81 1.62
CA ARG A 220 -5.58 -17.86 1.24
C ARG A 220 -5.17 -17.03 0.02
N GLU A 221 -3.97 -16.48 0.00
CA GLU A 221 -3.44 -15.72 -1.14
C GLU A 221 -3.37 -16.57 -2.40
N GLU A 222 -2.88 -17.80 -2.31
CA GLU A 222 -2.86 -18.74 -3.44
C GLU A 222 -4.26 -19.04 -3.98
N ARG A 223 -5.25 -19.16 -3.10
CA ARG A 223 -6.65 -19.35 -3.52
C ARG A 223 -7.16 -18.13 -4.27
N ILE A 224 -6.93 -16.93 -3.74
CA ILE A 224 -7.34 -15.67 -4.37
C ILE A 224 -6.65 -15.50 -5.73
N ARG A 225 -5.34 -15.77 -5.81
CA ARG A 225 -4.57 -15.71 -7.05
C ARG A 225 -5.12 -16.67 -8.11
N LYS A 226 -5.37 -17.93 -7.73
CA LYS A 226 -5.94 -18.93 -8.65
C LYS A 226 -7.34 -18.53 -9.13
N GLN A 227 -8.18 -17.99 -8.25
CA GLN A 227 -9.50 -17.46 -8.63
C GLN A 227 -9.35 -16.30 -9.61
N GLY A 228 -8.48 -15.33 -9.34
CA GLY A 228 -8.21 -14.21 -10.25
C GLY A 228 -7.63 -14.66 -11.60
N GLU A 229 -6.76 -15.67 -11.63
CA GLU A 229 -6.24 -16.26 -12.87
C GLU A 229 -7.34 -16.97 -13.67
N GLU A 230 -8.25 -17.68 -13.00
CA GLU A 230 -9.37 -18.35 -13.64
C GLU A 230 -10.39 -17.37 -14.20
N GLU A 231 -10.74 -16.33 -13.44
CA GLU A 231 -11.60 -15.23 -13.86
C GLU A 231 -10.98 -14.47 -15.03
N GLY A 232 -9.71 -14.06 -14.93
CA GLY A 232 -9.01 -13.37 -16.01
C GLY A 232 -8.85 -14.24 -17.27
N ARG A 233 -8.68 -15.56 -17.14
CA ARG A 233 -8.67 -16.47 -18.28
C ARG A 233 -10.05 -16.54 -18.94
N LYS A 234 -11.12 -16.58 -18.13
CA LYS A 234 -12.50 -16.61 -18.65
C LYS A 234 -12.82 -15.31 -19.39
N GLU A 235 -12.52 -14.16 -18.79
CA GLU A 235 -12.68 -12.84 -19.42
C GLU A 235 -11.86 -12.76 -20.71
N GLY A 236 -10.61 -13.18 -20.71
CA GLY A 236 -9.76 -13.17 -21.91
C GLY A 236 -10.25 -14.10 -23.03
N LEU A 237 -10.87 -15.23 -22.71
CA LEU A 237 -11.52 -16.10 -23.70
C LEU A 237 -12.76 -15.44 -24.29
N GLU A 238 -13.62 -14.85 -23.46
CA GLU A 238 -14.82 -14.13 -23.90
C GLU A 238 -14.45 -12.93 -24.79
N GLU A 239 -13.47 -12.12 -24.38
CA GLU A 239 -12.93 -11.04 -25.20
C GLU A 239 -12.33 -11.56 -26.51
N GLY A 240 -11.57 -12.66 -26.47
CA GLY A 240 -10.98 -13.30 -27.64
C GLY A 240 -12.01 -13.78 -28.65
N GLU A 241 -13.11 -14.37 -28.20
CA GLU A 241 -14.24 -14.79 -29.05
C GLU A 241 -14.93 -13.60 -29.70
N ILE A 242 -15.20 -12.54 -28.95
CA ILE A 242 -15.80 -11.29 -29.49
C ILE A 242 -14.89 -10.69 -30.56
N VAL A 243 -13.58 -10.58 -30.28
CA VAL A 243 -12.61 -10.05 -31.25
C VAL A 243 -12.49 -10.96 -32.47
N GLY A 244 -12.53 -12.29 -32.28
CA GLY A 244 -12.52 -13.28 -33.36
C GLY A 244 -13.72 -13.12 -34.31
N LYS A 245 -14.93 -13.12 -33.74
CA LYS A 245 -16.18 -12.90 -34.49
C LYS A 245 -16.19 -11.54 -35.19
N THR A 246 -15.76 -10.48 -34.51
CA THR A 246 -15.65 -9.13 -35.07
C THR A 246 -14.80 -9.12 -36.34
N LYS A 247 -13.59 -9.68 -36.26
CA LYS A 247 -12.67 -9.78 -37.41
C LYS A 247 -13.24 -10.63 -38.54
N GLU A 248 -13.93 -11.71 -38.22
CA GLU A 248 -14.57 -12.58 -39.21
C GLU A 248 -15.71 -11.86 -39.95
N VAL A 249 -16.61 -11.20 -39.23
CA VAL A 249 -17.72 -10.41 -39.80
C VAL A 249 -17.18 -9.31 -40.72
N ILE A 250 -16.17 -8.54 -40.27
CA ILE A 250 -15.55 -7.49 -41.08
C ILE A 250 -14.93 -8.09 -42.35
N LYS A 251 -14.12 -9.15 -42.21
CA LYS A 251 -13.44 -9.80 -43.33
C LYS A 251 -14.42 -10.36 -44.37
N LEU A 252 -15.48 -11.03 -43.94
CA LEU A 252 -16.51 -11.56 -44.84
C LEU A 252 -17.32 -10.44 -45.48
N GLY A 253 -17.71 -9.42 -44.71
CA GLY A 253 -18.39 -8.23 -45.22
C GLY A 253 -17.61 -7.56 -46.35
N ARG A 254 -16.30 -7.31 -46.13
CA ARG A 254 -15.40 -6.74 -47.15
C ARG A 254 -15.26 -7.66 -48.36
N ARG A 255 -15.10 -8.98 -48.16
CA ARG A 255 -15.00 -9.97 -49.25
C ARG A 255 -16.24 -9.98 -50.16
N PHE A 256 -17.43 -9.80 -49.59
CA PHE A 256 -18.69 -9.79 -50.34
C PHE A 256 -19.14 -8.38 -50.78
N GLY A 257 -18.27 -7.37 -50.67
CA GLY A 257 -18.56 -6.01 -51.13
C GLY A 257 -19.63 -5.28 -50.32
N LYS A 258 -19.82 -5.64 -49.05
CA LYS A 258 -20.74 -4.96 -48.14
C LYS A 258 -20.25 -3.55 -47.82
N SER A 259 -21.19 -2.61 -47.76
CA SER A 259 -20.94 -1.25 -47.28
C SER A 259 -20.67 -1.24 -45.77
N GLU A 260 -20.02 -0.19 -45.27
CA GLU A 260 -19.74 -0.05 -43.83
C GLU A 260 -21.01 -0.09 -42.98
N LYS A 261 -22.10 0.52 -43.46
CA LYS A 261 -23.40 0.47 -42.79
C LYS A 261 -23.94 -0.96 -42.65
N GLU A 262 -23.74 -1.80 -43.65
CA GLU A 262 -24.15 -3.20 -43.60
C GLU A 262 -23.25 -4.02 -42.67
N ILE A 263 -21.93 -3.77 -42.66
CA ILE A 263 -20.99 -4.45 -41.75
C ILE A 263 -21.29 -4.07 -40.29
N ILE A 264 -21.58 -2.79 -40.02
CA ILE A 264 -22.01 -2.33 -38.70
C ILE A 264 -23.30 -3.06 -38.28
N LEU A 265 -24.29 -3.18 -39.17
CA LEU A 265 -25.53 -3.90 -38.86
C LEU A 265 -25.26 -5.37 -38.49
N LEU A 266 -24.40 -6.05 -39.26
CA LEU A 266 -24.01 -7.44 -38.99
C LEU A 266 -23.28 -7.57 -37.65
N LEU A 267 -22.40 -6.63 -37.30
CA LEU A 267 -21.72 -6.62 -36.00
C LEU A 267 -22.71 -6.42 -34.85
N GLN A 268 -23.72 -5.54 -35.01
CA GLN A 268 -24.78 -5.35 -34.02
C GLN A 268 -25.62 -6.61 -33.83
N GLU A 269 -25.97 -7.31 -34.92
CA GLU A 269 -26.75 -8.54 -34.87
C GLU A 269 -25.97 -9.70 -34.23
N GLU A 270 -24.72 -9.94 -34.67
CA GLU A 270 -23.91 -11.09 -34.25
C GLU A 270 -23.33 -10.95 -32.83
N LEU A 271 -23.04 -9.73 -32.40
CA LEU A 271 -22.42 -9.45 -31.09
C LEU A 271 -23.42 -8.88 -30.08
N HIS A 272 -24.67 -8.62 -30.49
CA HIS A 272 -25.71 -7.98 -29.67
C HIS A 272 -25.24 -6.65 -29.04
N ILE A 273 -24.49 -5.87 -29.80
CA ILE A 273 -23.95 -4.57 -29.37
C ILE A 273 -24.71 -3.40 -30.01
N ASP A 274 -24.64 -2.23 -29.36
CA ASP A 274 -25.16 -0.99 -29.92
C ASP A 274 -24.33 -0.52 -31.12
N LYS A 275 -24.88 0.46 -31.83
CA LYS A 275 -24.29 0.98 -33.06
C LYS A 275 -22.95 1.68 -32.82
N ASP A 276 -22.81 2.37 -31.71
CA ASP A 276 -21.60 3.14 -31.40
C ASP A 276 -20.43 2.18 -31.17
N LYS A 277 -20.63 1.13 -30.35
CA LYS A 277 -19.66 0.05 -30.16
C LYS A 277 -19.35 -0.72 -31.45
N ALA A 278 -20.35 -1.01 -32.28
CA ALA A 278 -20.13 -1.68 -33.56
C ALA A 278 -19.28 -0.83 -34.52
N THR A 279 -19.46 0.49 -34.49
CA THR A 279 -18.66 1.44 -35.28
C THR A 279 -17.21 1.47 -34.78
N ASP A 280 -16.99 1.58 -33.46
CA ASP A 280 -15.66 1.52 -32.85
C ASP A 280 -14.93 0.21 -33.19
N PHE A 281 -15.65 -0.91 -33.17
CA PHE A 281 -15.10 -2.22 -33.50
C PHE A 281 -14.69 -2.31 -34.97
N LEU A 282 -15.51 -1.78 -35.88
CA LEU A 282 -15.16 -1.70 -37.29
C LEU A 282 -13.89 -0.86 -37.48
N GLU A 283 -13.85 0.37 -36.97
CA GLU A 283 -12.67 1.26 -37.10
C GLU A 283 -11.39 0.63 -36.54
N LYS A 284 -11.50 -0.07 -35.41
CA LYS A 284 -10.35 -0.68 -34.73
C LYS A 284 -9.80 -1.92 -35.45
N TYR A 285 -10.66 -2.71 -36.08
CA TYR A 285 -10.30 -4.04 -36.60
C TYR A 285 -10.36 -4.17 -38.12
N ASP A 286 -10.85 -3.16 -38.84
CA ASP A 286 -10.77 -3.07 -40.30
C ASP A 286 -9.35 -2.66 -40.72
N LYS A 287 -8.55 -3.66 -41.11
CA LYS A 287 -7.17 -3.51 -41.58
C LYS A 287 -6.99 -4.18 -42.93
#